data_AF-A0A955PSN0-F1
#
_entry.id   AF-A0A955PSN0-F1
#
_cell.length_a   1.000
_cell.length_b   1.000
_cell.length_c   1.000
_cell.angle_alpha   90.00
_cell.angle_beta   90.00
_cell.angle_gamma   90.00
#
_symmetry.space_group_name_H-M   'P 1'
#
loop_
_entity.id
_entity.type
_entity.pdbx_description
1 polymer ?
#
loop_
_entity_poly.entity_id
_entity_poly.type
_entity_poly.pdbx_seq_one_letter_code
_entity_poly.pdbx_strand_id
1 'polypeptide(L)'
;VPCFTVMKKNGGFALAVYNPEDQTRRSFEKCYQLTFHADRVHFMAPADYRPGSHLRLILEKHIAEIADRIVDSRRQGVEGSRVPAPLP
;
A
#
# COMPACT_ATOMS: atom_id res chain seq x y z
N VAL A 1 -12.29 -4.33 15.23
CA VAL A 1 -10.85 -4.29 14.89
C VAL A 1 -10.61 -3.12 13.94
N PRO A 2 -9.74 -2.14 14.25
CA PRO A 2 -9.57 -1.02 13.35
C PRO A 2 -8.53 -1.38 12.26
N CYS A 3 -9.04 -1.63 11.06
CA CYS A 3 -8.42 -2.41 9.97
C CYS A 3 -7.06 -1.88 9.48
N PHE A 4 -6.85 -0.56 9.52
CA PHE A 4 -5.63 0.09 9.01
C PHE A 4 -4.36 -0.30 9.78
N THR A 5 -4.46 -0.47 11.10
CA THR A 5 -3.30 -0.90 11.90
C THR A 5 -2.94 -2.36 11.64
N VAL A 6 -3.94 -3.20 11.36
CA VAL A 6 -3.69 -4.62 11.03
C VAL A 6 -3.06 -4.73 9.64
N MET A 7 -3.54 -3.95 8.67
CA MET A 7 -2.91 -3.88 7.34
C MET A 7 -1.45 -3.44 7.46
N LYS A 8 -1.18 -2.31 8.14
CA LYS A 8 0.18 -1.82 8.34
C LYS A 8 1.09 -2.82 9.06
N LYS A 9 0.63 -3.43 10.15
CA LYS A 9 1.42 -4.41 10.91
C LYS A 9 1.78 -5.66 10.11
N ASN A 10 0.91 -6.08 9.18
CA ASN A 10 1.14 -7.28 8.37
C ASN A 10 1.82 -6.97 7.02
N GLY A 11 2.44 -5.79 6.88
CA GLY A 11 3.15 -5.38 5.67
C GLY A 11 2.23 -5.02 4.50
N GLY A 12 0.98 -4.66 4.80
CA GLY A 12 0.04 -4.06 3.87
C GLY A 12 0.14 -2.53 3.90
N PHE A 13 -0.12 -1.90 2.76
CA PHE A 13 -0.07 -0.46 2.63
C PHE A 13 -1.41 0.18 2.99
N ALA A 14 -1.35 1.39 3.53
CA ALA A 14 -2.50 2.17 3.93
C ALA A 14 -2.32 3.62 3.48
N LEU A 15 -3.32 4.15 2.79
CA LEU A 15 -3.34 5.48 2.17
C LEU A 15 -4.62 6.20 2.58
N ALA A 16 -4.49 7.39 3.16
CA ALA A 16 -5.62 8.23 3.56
C ALA A 16 -5.96 9.20 2.43
N VAL A 17 -7.23 9.20 2.02
CA VAL A 17 -7.69 10.03 0.91
C VAL A 17 -8.72 11.03 1.44
N TYR A 18 -8.43 12.32 1.28
CA TYR A 18 -9.34 13.40 1.70
C TYR A 18 -10.01 14.06 0.49
N ASN A 19 -11.18 14.66 0.70
CA ASN A 19 -11.86 15.40 -0.34
C ASN A 19 -11.26 16.81 -0.46
N PRO A 20 -10.60 17.18 -1.57
CA PRO A 20 -10.05 18.52 -1.72
C PRO A 20 -11.13 19.61 -1.83
N GLU A 21 -12.35 19.25 -2.25
CA GLU A 21 -13.49 20.17 -2.39
C GLU A 21 -14.24 20.41 -1.06
N ASP A 22 -13.86 19.71 0.01
CA ASP A 22 -14.44 19.87 1.33
C ASP A 22 -13.95 21.17 1.99
N GLN A 23 -14.76 22.22 1.85
CA GLN A 23 -14.50 23.53 2.45
C GLN A 23 -14.42 23.50 3.97
N THR A 24 -15.05 22.51 4.64
CA THR A 24 -15.01 22.38 6.10
C THR A 24 -13.69 21.82 6.61
N ARG A 25 -12.84 21.28 5.71
CA ARG A 25 -11.54 20.63 6.00
C ARG A 25 -11.60 19.45 6.95
N ARG A 26 -12.79 18.99 7.35
CA ARG A 26 -12.97 17.86 8.27
C ARG A 26 -12.38 16.57 7.71
N SER A 27 -12.50 16.36 6.41
CA SER A 27 -11.91 15.18 5.75
C SER A 27 -10.37 15.21 5.79
N PHE A 28 -9.77 16.38 5.58
CA PHE A 28 -8.33 16.59 5.69
C PHE A 28 -7.85 16.35 7.13
N GLU A 29 -8.49 16.96 8.12
CA GLU A 29 -8.12 16.82 9.54
C GLU A 29 -8.16 15.36 10.00
N LYS A 30 -9.19 14.61 9.62
CA LYS A 30 -9.27 13.17 9.93
C LYS A 30 -8.11 12.39 9.31
N CYS A 31 -7.80 12.64 8.03
CA CYS A 31 -6.68 11.98 7.35
C CYS A 31 -5.33 12.34 7.98
N TYR A 32 -5.16 13.61 8.37
CA TYR A 32 -3.98 14.11 9.06
C TYR A 32 -3.78 13.40 10.41
N GLN A 33 -4.84 13.29 11.22
CA GLN A 33 -4.84 12.57 12.49
C GLN A 33 -4.47 11.09 12.32
N LEU A 34 -5.03 10.42 11.31
CA LEU A 34 -4.72 9.01 11.03
C LEU A 34 -3.28 8.77 10.59
N THR A 35 -2.70 9.74 9.86
CA THR A 35 -1.36 9.63 9.28
C THR A 35 -0.28 9.99 10.30
N PHE A 36 -0.39 11.15 10.94
CA PHE A 36 0.67 11.68 11.80
C PHE A 36 0.55 11.29 13.27
N HIS A 37 -0.66 11.28 13.81
CA HIS A 37 -0.85 11.08 15.26
C HIS A 37 -1.07 9.62 15.64
N ALA A 38 -1.66 8.84 14.75
CA ALA A 38 -2.00 7.46 15.03
C ALA A 38 -1.05 6.45 14.36
N ASP A 39 -0.13 6.93 13.50
CA ASP A 39 0.81 6.12 12.71
C ASP A 39 0.15 4.92 12.00
N ARG A 40 -1.10 5.09 11.55
CA ARG A 40 -1.93 3.99 11.01
C ARG A 40 -1.90 3.90 9.50
N VAL A 41 -1.40 4.95 8.87
CA VAL A 41 -1.43 5.19 7.43
C VAL A 41 -0.05 5.66 7.01
N HIS A 42 0.41 5.24 5.83
CA HIS A 42 1.75 5.55 5.33
C HIS A 42 1.77 6.87 4.55
N PHE A 43 0.68 7.16 3.84
CA PHE A 43 0.58 8.28 2.92
C PHE A 43 -0.77 8.98 3.01
N MET A 44 -0.81 10.24 2.63
CA MET A 44 -2.05 11.02 2.55
C MET A 44 -2.07 11.80 1.23
N ALA A 45 -3.21 11.78 0.53
CA ALA A 45 -3.36 12.46 -0.76
C ALA A 45 -4.81 12.95 -0.98
N PRO A 46 -5.02 13.98 -1.81
CA PRO A 46 -6.36 14.40 -2.21
C PRO A 46 -7.02 13.32 -3.09
N ALA A 47 -8.36 13.29 -3.10
CA ALA A 47 -9.19 12.39 -3.92
C ALA A 47 -9.16 12.71 -5.43
N ASP A 48 -7.96 12.86 -6.00
CA ASP A 48 -7.74 13.07 -7.43
C ASP A 48 -7.20 11.80 -8.08
N TYR A 49 -8.04 11.08 -8.84
CA TYR A 49 -7.67 9.81 -9.48
C TYR A 49 -7.18 9.96 -10.93
N ARG A 50 -7.04 11.19 -11.43
CA ARG A 50 -6.66 11.44 -12.82
C ARG A 50 -5.21 10.98 -13.11
N PRO A 51 -4.88 10.66 -14.37
CA PRO A 51 -3.50 10.36 -14.75
C PRO A 51 -2.53 11.46 -14.33
N GLY A 52 -1.39 11.08 -13.76
CA GLY A 52 -0.36 12.01 -13.29
C GLY A 52 -0.64 12.68 -11.94
N SER A 53 -1.79 12.43 -11.30
CA SER A 53 -2.06 12.93 -9.96
C SER A 53 -1.18 12.26 -8.92
N HIS A 54 -0.97 12.93 -7.79
CA HIS A 54 -0.16 12.38 -6.69
C HIS A 54 -0.74 11.06 -6.16
N LEU A 55 -2.07 10.99 -6.00
CA LEU A 55 -2.75 9.78 -5.55
C LEU A 55 -2.55 8.62 -6.52
N ARG A 56 -2.66 8.90 -7.83
CA ARG A 56 -2.47 7.88 -8.88
C ARG A 56 -1.04 7.33 -8.87
N LEU A 57 -0.03 8.20 -8.74
CA LEU A 57 1.38 7.80 -8.69
C LEU A 57 1.68 6.91 -7.48
N ILE A 58 1.15 7.25 -6.30
CA ILE A 58 1.29 6.43 -5.09
C ILE A 58 0.68 5.04 -5.34
N LEU A 59 -0.56 5.00 -5.82
CA LEU A 59 -1.26 3.75 -6.08
C LEU A 59 -0.51 2.85 -7.07
N GLU A 60 -0.04 3.41 -8.19
CA GLU A 60 0.70 2.65 -9.20
C GLU A 60 1.98 2.03 -8.64
N LYS A 61 2.76 2.81 -7.87
CA LYS A 61 3.98 2.30 -7.24
C LYS A 61 3.71 1.18 -6.25
N HIS A 62 2.71 1.36 -5.39
CA HIS A 62 2.36 0.38 -4.39
C HIS A 62 1.83 -0.91 -5.00
N ILE A 63 1.00 -0.82 -6.04
CA ILE A 63 0.51 -2.00 -6.76
C ILE A 63 1.66 -2.74 -7.42
N ALA A 64 2.60 -2.03 -8.06
CA ALA A 64 3.79 -2.64 -8.66
C ALA A 64 4.62 -3.38 -7.61
N GLU A 65 4.92 -2.75 -6.47
CA GLU A 65 5.68 -3.38 -5.38
C GLU A 65 5.00 -4.64 -4.83
N ILE A 66 3.67 -4.63 -4.69
CA ILE A 66 2.91 -5.82 -4.28
C ILE A 66 3.03 -6.92 -5.33
N ALA A 67 2.87 -6.58 -6.61
CA ALA A 67 2.96 -7.52 -7.71
C ALA A 67 4.35 -8.16 -7.79
N ASP A 68 5.41 -7.34 -7.71
CA ASP A 68 6.80 -7.76 -7.71
C ASP A 68 7.07 -8.74 -6.56
N ARG A 69 6.64 -8.38 -5.33
CA ARG A 69 6.77 -9.26 -4.16
C ARG A 69 6.08 -10.62 -4.36
N ILE A 70 4.91 -10.65 -4.99
CA ILE A 70 4.19 -11.90 -5.28
C ILE A 70 4.98 -12.76 -6.28
N VAL A 71 5.50 -12.15 -7.34
CA VAL A 71 6.29 -12.85 -8.37
C VAL A 71 7.57 -13.41 -7.76
N ASP A 72 8.29 -12.63 -6.96
CA ASP A 72 9.54 -13.04 -6.32
C ASP A 72 9.32 -14.17 -5.32
N SER A 73 8.26 -14.07 -4.50
CA SER A 73 7.89 -15.13 -3.55
C SER A 73 7.60 -16.45 -4.28
N ARG A 74 6.96 -16.39 -5.46
CA ARG A 74 6.69 -17.58 -6.28
C ARG A 74 7.97 -18.15 -6.90
N ARG A 75 8.87 -17.31 -7.40
CA ARG A 75 10.16 -17.75 -7.96
C ARG A 75 11.00 -18.49 -6.93
N GLN A 76 11.12 -17.91 -5.73
CA GLN A 76 11.86 -18.54 -4.63
C GLN A 76 11.26 -19.87 -4.20
N GLY A 77 9.92 -19.99 -4.18
CA GLY A 77 9.24 -21.25 -3.90
C GLY A 77 9.51 -22.35 -4.94
N VAL A 78 9.61 -21.97 -6.23
CA VAL A 78 9.97 -22.92 -7.30
C VAL A 78 11.44 -23.33 -7.20
N GLU A 79 12.34 -22.39 -6.91
CA GLU A 79 13.78 -22.68 -6.76
C GLU A 79 14.07 -23.53 -5.53
N GLY A 80 13.43 -23.25 -4.39
CA GLY A 80 13.59 -24.04 -3.16
C GLY A 80 13.00 -25.45 -3.23
N SER A 81 12.09 -25.71 -4.17
CA SER A 81 11.48 -27.04 -4.40
C SER A 81 12.24 -27.88 -5.45
N ARG A 82 13.26 -27.32 -6.11
CA ARG A 82 14.08 -28.06 -7.07
C ARG A 82 15.07 -28.96 -6.35
N VAL A 83 14.80 -30.26 -6.35
CA VAL A 83 15.77 -31.29 -5.94
C VAL A 83 16.58 -31.71 -7.19
N PRO A 84 17.92 -31.70 -7.16
CA PRO A 84 18.71 -32.15 -8.30
C PRO A 84 18.43 -33.63 -8.59
N ALA A 85 18.35 -33.97 -9.88
CA ALA A 85 18.21 -35.35 -10.30
C ALA A 85 19.41 -36.18 -9.80
N PRO A 86 19.20 -37.42 -9.31
CA PRO A 86 20.29 -38.29 -8.91
C PRO A 86 21.25 -38.49 -10.08
N LEU A 87 22.56 -38.46 -9.80
CA LEU A 87 23.58 -38.76 -10.80
C LEU A 87 23.45 -40.24 -11.24
N PRO A 88 23.70 -40.55 -12.52
CA PRO A 88 23.59 -41.91 -13.07
C PRO A 88 24.64 -42.87 -12.51
#